data_AF-A0A938G9S1-F1
#
_entry.id   AF-A0A938G9S1-F1
#
_cell.length_a   1.000
_cell.length_b   1.000
_cell.length_c   1.000
_cell.angle_alpha   90.00
_cell.angle_beta   90.00
_cell.angle_gamma   90.00
#
_symmetry.space_group_name_H-M   'P 1'
#
loop_
_entity.id
_entity.type
_entity.pdbx_description
1 polymer ?
#
loop_
_entity_poly.entity_id
_entity_poly.type
_entity_poly.pdbx_seq_one_letter_code
_entity_poly.pdbx_strand_id
1 'polypeptide(L)' 'MNGLLAREFSDVWVYGEVGKVTNAASGHCYFDLIEDDDGERSVLAVKLFRGVRQSLATKMKQHQIDIVSGIKVRIRGTP' A
#
# COMPACT_ATOMS: atom_id res chain seq x y z
N MET A 1 0.92 7.04 -21.27
CA MET A 1 2.23 7.13 -20.59
C MET A 1 2.43 6.09 -19.48
N ASN A 2 1.47 5.19 -19.19
CA ASN A 2 1.56 4.24 -18.06
C ASN A 2 2.31 2.91 -18.35
N GLY A 3 2.70 2.65 -19.61
CA GLY A 3 3.34 1.37 -19.99
C GLY A 3 4.85 1.31 -19.83
N LEU A 4 5.51 2.45 -19.58
CA LEU A 4 6.97 2.52 -19.43
C LEU A 4 7.41 2.02 -18.04
N LEU A 5 6.70 2.46 -16.99
CA LEU A 5 6.97 2.06 -15.59
C LEU A 5 6.81 0.54 -15.39
N ALA A 6 5.77 -0.07 -15.99
CA ALA A 6 5.53 -1.50 -15.90
C ALA A 6 6.56 -2.36 -16.64
N ARG A 7 7.30 -1.80 -17.62
CA ARG A 7 8.32 -2.52 -18.39
C ARG A 7 9.72 -2.47 -17.78
N GLU A 8 10.07 -1.40 -17.07
CA GLU A 8 11.38 -1.26 -16.43
C GLU A 8 11.42 -1.75 -14.98
N PHE A 9 10.29 -1.75 -14.28
CA PHE A 9 10.24 -2.06 -12.86
C PHE A 9 9.40 -3.30 -12.58
N SER A 10 10.08 -4.46 -12.47
CA SER A 10 9.43 -5.73 -12.13
C SER A 10 9.09 -5.86 -10.65
N ASP A 11 9.71 -5.06 -9.79
CA ASP A 11 9.55 -5.09 -8.34
C ASP A 11 10.10 -3.81 -7.71
N VAL A 12 9.27 -3.07 -6.98
CA VAL A 12 9.65 -1.80 -6.36
C VAL A 12 9.24 -1.76 -4.91
N TRP A 13 10.01 -1.00 -4.15
CA TRP A 13 9.60 -0.59 -2.82
C TRP A 13 9.09 0.85 -2.88
N VAL A 14 7.89 1.07 -2.36
CA VAL A 14 7.29 2.40 -2.21
C VAL A 14 7.13 2.71 -0.73
N TYR A 15 7.46 3.93 -0.34
CA TYR A 15 7.24 4.45 1.01
C TYR A 15 6.15 5.53 0.96
N GLY A 16 5.40 5.66 2.05
CA GLY A 16 4.45 6.75 2.21
C GLY A 16 3.58 6.57 3.44
N GLU A 17 2.81 7.61 3.75
CA GLU A 17 1.77 7.58 4.76
C GLU A 17 0.49 6.94 4.22
N VAL A 18 -0.11 6.04 5.02
CA VAL A 18 -1.39 5.45 4.70
C VAL A 18 -2.47 6.52 4.82
N GLY A 19 -3.13 6.80 3.70
CA GLY A 19 -4.30 7.67 3.65
C GLY A 19 -5.60 6.91 3.92
N LYS A 20 -6.61 7.16 3.09
CA LYS A 20 -7.93 6.53 3.21
C LYS A 20 -7.81 5.02 3.07
N VAL A 21 -8.35 4.26 4.04
CA VAL A 21 -8.39 2.79 4.00
C VAL A 21 -9.81 2.32 3.72
N THR A 22 -9.97 1.39 2.78
CA THR A 22 -11.25 0.75 2.44
C THR A 22 -11.11 -0.77 2.49
N ASN A 23 -11.91 -1.41 3.34
CA ASN A 23 -12.02 -2.86 3.43
C ASN A 23 -13.18 -3.34 2.55
N ALA A 24 -12.88 -4.07 1.48
CA ALA A 24 -13.91 -4.60 0.59
C ALA A 24 -14.48 -5.92 1.12
N ALA A 25 -15.76 -6.19 0.83
CA ALA A 25 -16.42 -7.45 1.18
C ALA A 25 -15.71 -8.69 0.58
N SER A 26 -14.98 -8.52 -0.53
CA SER A 26 -14.13 -9.55 -1.14
C SER A 26 -12.87 -9.91 -0.32
N GLY A 27 -12.60 -9.20 0.77
CA GLY A 27 -11.41 -9.37 1.61
C GLY A 27 -10.17 -8.61 1.13
N HIS A 28 -10.29 -7.84 0.06
CA HIS A 28 -9.24 -6.89 -0.36
C HIS A 28 -9.16 -5.70 0.60
N CYS A 29 -7.96 -5.16 0.78
CA CYS A 29 -7.75 -3.85 1.41
C CYS A 29 -7.28 -2.88 0.32
N TYR A 30 -7.91 -1.72 0.23
CA TYR A 30 -7.48 -0.64 -0.63
C TYR A 30 -7.06 0.53 0.24
N PHE A 31 -5.94 1.16 -0.08
CA PHE A 31 -5.54 2.38 0.60
C PHE A 31 -4.61 3.21 -0.26
N ASP A 32 -4.48 4.48 0.08
CA ASP A 32 -3.55 5.40 -0.57
C ASP A 32 -2.22 5.41 0.20
N LEU A 33 -1.11 5.48 -0.53
CA LEU A 33 0.17 5.97 -0.01
C LEU A 33 0.34 7.42 -0.41
N ILE A 34 0.55 8.27 0.57
CA ILE A 34 0.74 9.70 0.39
C ILE A 34 2.18 10.03 0.75
N GLU A 35 2.87 10.72 -0.15
CA GLU A 35 4.15 11.38 0.13
C GLU A 35 3.94 12.88 -0.06
N ASP A 36 4.49 13.67 0.86
CA ASP A 36 4.48 15.12 0.81
C ASP A 36 5.95 15.56 0.89
N ASP A 37 6.47 16.11 -0.20
CA ASP A 37 7.85 16.59 -0.32
C ASP A 37 7.84 18.02 -0.85
N ASP A 38 8.37 18.94 -0.06
CA ASP A 38 8.42 20.40 -0.35
C ASP A 38 7.08 21.01 -0.84
N GLY A 39 5.95 20.52 -0.29
CA GLY A 39 4.61 20.98 -0.65
C GLY A 39 4.03 20.33 -1.92
N GLU A 40 4.77 19.44 -2.58
CA GLU A 40 4.26 18.58 -3.64
C GLU A 40 3.70 17.28 -3.04
N ARG A 41 2.40 17.08 -3.20
CA ARG A 41 1.70 15.89 -2.71
C ARG A 41 1.55 14.84 -3.80
N SER A 42 2.22 13.72 -3.63
CA SER A 42 2.07 12.53 -4.47
C SER A 42 1.15 11.50 -3.81
N VAL A 43 0.28 10.87 -4.59
CA VAL A 43 -0.68 9.86 -4.10
C VAL A 43 -0.61 8.62 -4.98
N LEU A 44 -0.36 7.47 -4.36
CA LEU A 44 -0.37 6.16 -5.02
C LEU A 44 -1.49 5.28 -4.46
N ALA A 45 -2.40 4.84 -5.33
CA ALA A 45 -3.43 3.89 -4.96
C ALA A 45 -2.85 2.47 -4.82
N VAL A 46 -3.06 1.83 -3.67
CA VAL A 46 -2.57 0.48 -3.37
C VAL A 46 -3.74 -0.50 -3.23
N LYS A 47 -3.59 -1.67 -3.85
CA LYS A 47 -4.47 -2.82 -3.70
C LYS A 47 -3.74 -3.96 -3.00
N LEU A 48 -4.11 -4.22 -1.74
CA LEU A 48 -3.67 -5.42 -1.03
C LEU A 48 -4.65 -6.57 -1.28
N PHE A 49 -4.20 -7.56 -2.05
CA PHE A 49 -5.00 -8.74 -2.35
C PHE A 49 -5.35 -9.53 -1.10
N ARG A 50 -6.51 -10.20 -1.11
CA ARG A 50 -7.03 -10.99 0.01
C ARG A 50 -6.00 -12.02 0.48
N GLY A 51 -5.38 -12.76 -0.45
CA GLY A 51 -4.38 -13.78 -0.12
C GLY A 51 -3.17 -13.21 0.61
N VAL A 52 -2.63 -12.08 0.12
CA VAL A 52 -1.51 -11.38 0.78
C VAL A 52 -1.92 -10.90 2.16
N ARG A 53 -3.10 -10.26 2.29
CA ARG A 53 -3.64 -9.83 3.58
C ARG A 53 -3.78 -10.98 4.56
N GLN A 54 -4.31 -12.12 4.12
CA GLN A 54 -4.47 -13.31 4.95
C GLN A 54 -3.12 -13.87 5.42
N SER A 55 -2.12 -13.92 4.54
CA SER A 55 -0.77 -14.35 4.93
C SER A 55 -0.10 -13.43 5.96
N LEU A 56 -0.41 -12.13 5.92
CA LEU A 56 0.14 -11.14 6.84
C LEU A 56 -0.62 -11.06 8.18
N ALA A 57 -1.89 -11.49 8.21
CA ALA A 57 -2.80 -11.29 9.34
C ALA A 57 -2.22 -11.81 10.67
N THR A 58 -1.61 -13.00 10.68
CA THR A 58 -1.02 -13.58 11.90
C THR A 58 0.11 -12.69 12.43
N LYS A 59 1.03 -12.27 11.56
CA LYS A 59 2.17 -11.44 11.95
C LYS A 59 1.73 -10.04 12.38
N MET A 60 0.78 -9.45 11.65
CA MET A 60 0.16 -8.17 12.03
C MET A 60 -0.46 -8.24 13.42
N LYS A 61 -1.26 -9.29 13.70
CA LYS A 61 -1.88 -9.50 15.01
C LYS A 61 -0.86 -9.69 16.13
N GLN A 62 0.18 -10.49 15.90
CA GLN A 62 1.25 -10.71 16.88
C GLN A 62 1.96 -9.42 17.29
N HIS A 63 2.11 -8.48 16.36
CA HIS A 63 2.77 -7.20 16.59
C HIS A 63 1.79 -6.04 16.85
N GLN A 64 0.48 -6.30 16.94
CA GLN A 64 -0.57 -5.29 17.14
C GLN A 64 -0.52 -4.17 16.07
N ILE A 65 -0.29 -4.57 14.82
CA ILE A 65 -0.23 -3.68 13.66
C ILE A 65 -1.54 -3.77 12.90
N ASP A 66 -2.17 -2.62 12.65
CA ASP A 66 -3.30 -2.48 11.75
C ASP A 66 -2.93 -1.57 10.58
N ILE A 67 -3.56 -1.77 9.42
CA ILE A 67 -3.45 -0.84 8.28
C ILE A 67 -4.56 0.20 8.46
N VAL A 68 -4.20 1.37 8.96
CA VAL A 68 -5.10 2.48 9.29
C VAL A 68 -4.51 3.79 8.80
N SER A 69 -5.33 4.82 8.64
CA SER A 69 -4.84 6.14 8.21
C SER A 69 -3.84 6.71 9.21
N GLY A 70 -2.81 7.40 8.71
CA GLY A 70 -1.82 8.14 9.52
C GLY A 70 -0.56 7.37 9.89
N ILE A 71 -0.47 6.08 9.53
CA ILE A 71 0.76 5.31 9.74
C ILE A 71 1.67 5.41 8.51
N LYS A 72 2.99 5.46 8.73
CA LYS A 72 3.96 5.37 7.63
C LYS A 72 4.34 3.93 7.38
N VAL A 73 4.31 3.51 6.11
CA VAL A 73 4.62 2.14 5.71
C VAL A 73 5.55 2.11 4.51
N ARG A 74 6.21 0.97 4.34
CA ARG A 74 6.94 0.63 3.13
C ARG A 74 6.34 -0.63 2.54
N ILE A 75 6.05 -0.62 1.24
CA ILE A 75 5.37 -1.70 0.54
C ILE A 75 6.23 -2.15 -0.62
N ARG A 76 6.30 -3.47 -0.82
CA ARG A 76 6.89 -4.09 -2.01
C ARG A 76 5.78 -4.49 -2.96
N GLY A 77 5.90 -4.15 -4.23
CA GLY A 77 4.88 -4.47 -5.22
C GLY A 77 5.33 -4.24 -6.65
N THR A 78 4.38 -4.47 -7.56
CA THR A 78 4.54 -4.25 -8.99
C THR A 78 3.61 -3.10 -9.41
N PRO A 79 4.10 -2.11 -10.18
CA PRO A 79 3.29 -0.98 -10.67
C PRO A 79 2.13 -1.40 -11.60
#